data_AF-A0A958P789-F1
#
_entry.id   AF-A0A958P789-F1
#
_cell.length_a   1.000
_cell.length_b   1.000
_cell.length_c   1.000
_cell.angle_alpha   90.00
_cell.angle_beta   90.00
_cell.angle_gamma   90.00
#
_symmetry.space_group_name_H-M   'P 1'
#
loop_
_entity.id
_entity.type
_entity.pdbx_description
1 polymer ?
#
loop_
_entity_poly.entity_id
_entity_poly.type
_entity_poly.pdbx_seq_one_letter_code
_entity_poly.pdbx_strand_id
1 'polypeptide(L)'
;MKAGFSFLLAAVLMAILPSVSSADLKADFKKMEQQQKGPFGLNYLQGPNNRVAVKNGYPSSVLFQAAYRNDLAEAMVLNYGFYTGNLFTTNYYQIMGEFVFGDAWSSHPLDHAGLFRNAPTALPKANKILRQWVLEKYYISKYPDSGLAKAFAVRGISGSEFEQEYANYFFDFYLQATSEDLDYLVASLLAKDSPILDSEVLAKARQLISDSYDFFAKRWGTTDNRVRRLYEIRNAIHNQLSLKVLDLIDAYVTDFPYYTQEGHTYLFKIKEYLIAYYSKDIGDVIALAEKSKNSSVVQAARRVQSEGPGAAALLNLSQELANVRTRLLEGGWESGAQKTATMLLLTSALQYYNMILSSDFRLASKDDLVMGLNLIYIEGYFIKDNWQYFVGEMQAAADLAAAKSQMSDAIFIGAETLRQAFESDLEQWKSIEPKMDQFIDDKVKSSVLNSLSLVLDRN
;
A
#
# COMPACT_ATOMS: atom_id res chain seq x y z
N MET A 1 -18.88 -12.60 39.31
CA MET A 1 -20.12 -12.64 38.49
C MET A 1 -19.69 -12.53 37.04
N LYS A 2 -19.81 -13.61 36.26
CA LYS A 2 -19.47 -13.64 34.84
C LYS A 2 -20.61 -12.96 34.07
N ALA A 3 -20.42 -11.70 33.69
CA ALA A 3 -21.31 -11.04 32.74
C ALA A 3 -20.85 -11.43 31.33
N GLY A 4 -21.63 -12.28 30.66
CA GLY A 4 -21.48 -12.51 29.22
C GLY A 4 -21.89 -11.23 28.50
N PHE A 5 -20.92 -10.56 27.88
CA PHE A 5 -21.18 -9.44 26.99
C PHE A 5 -21.14 -9.94 25.55
N SER A 6 -22.27 -9.84 24.87
CA SER A 6 -22.40 -10.09 23.44
C SER A 6 -21.55 -9.07 22.68
N PHE A 7 -20.59 -9.55 21.90
CA PHE A 7 -19.98 -8.78 20.82
C PHE A 7 -21.08 -8.34 19.86
N LEU A 8 -21.35 -7.03 19.78
CA LEU A 8 -22.22 -6.47 18.76
C LEU A 8 -21.42 -6.47 17.45
N LEU A 9 -21.59 -7.53 16.65
CA LEU A 9 -21.12 -7.57 15.28
C LEU A 9 -21.93 -6.51 14.51
N ALA A 10 -21.31 -5.41 14.12
CA ALA A 10 -21.95 -4.41 13.27
C ALA A 10 -22.28 -5.05 11.92
N ALA A 11 -23.54 -5.41 11.72
CA ALA A 11 -24.03 -5.94 10.46
C ALA A 11 -24.03 -4.82 9.42
N VAL A 12 -22.95 -4.73 8.64
CA VAL A 12 -22.90 -3.91 7.44
C VAL A 12 -23.90 -4.49 6.45
N LEU A 13 -24.91 -3.70 6.08
CA LEU A 13 -25.85 -4.03 5.01
C LEU A 13 -25.07 -4.17 3.70
N MET A 14 -24.66 -5.40 3.35
CA MET A 14 -24.16 -5.69 2.01
C MET A 14 -25.32 -5.53 1.04
N ALA A 15 -25.20 -4.54 0.14
CA ALA A 15 -26.00 -4.50 -1.07
C ALA A 15 -25.82 -5.84 -1.79
N ILE A 16 -26.93 -6.52 -2.07
CA ILE A 16 -26.97 -7.80 -2.78
C ILE A 16 -26.45 -7.54 -4.20
N LEU A 17 -25.16 -7.80 -4.42
CA LEU A 17 -24.62 -7.94 -5.78
C LEU A 17 -25.19 -9.22 -6.39
N PRO A 18 -25.49 -9.24 -7.70
CA PRO A 18 -25.94 -10.44 -8.38
C PRO A 18 -24.94 -11.58 -8.14
N SER A 19 -25.46 -12.77 -7.81
CA SER A 19 -24.68 -13.99 -7.64
C SER A 19 -24.13 -14.44 -8.98
N VAL A 20 -23.05 -13.80 -9.43
CA VAL A 20 -22.37 -14.22 -10.65
C VAL A 20 -21.47 -15.41 -10.32
N SER A 21 -21.50 -16.43 -11.19
CA SER A 21 -20.78 -17.69 -10.97
C SER A 21 -19.27 -17.44 -10.87
N SER A 22 -18.67 -17.92 -9.79
CA SER A 22 -17.22 -17.92 -9.58
C SER A 22 -16.44 -18.61 -10.71
N ALA A 23 -17.08 -19.53 -11.44
CA ALA A 23 -16.48 -20.21 -12.59
C ALA A 23 -16.29 -19.27 -13.79
N ASP A 24 -17.21 -18.32 -14.02
CA ASP A 24 -17.17 -17.41 -15.16
C ASP A 24 -16.08 -16.34 -14.95
N LEU A 25 -15.96 -15.80 -13.73
CA LEU A 25 -14.88 -14.88 -13.34
C LEU A 25 -13.50 -15.53 -13.56
N LYS A 26 -13.32 -16.78 -13.12
CA LYS A 26 -12.05 -17.51 -13.31
C LYS A 26 -11.71 -17.70 -14.79
N ALA A 27 -12.70 -18.06 -15.61
CA ALA A 27 -12.51 -18.25 -17.03
C ALA A 27 -12.10 -16.95 -17.73
N ASP A 28 -12.77 -15.84 -17.42
CA ASP A 28 -12.47 -14.53 -18.00
C ASP A 28 -11.13 -13.96 -17.52
N PHE A 29 -10.80 -14.14 -16.23
CA PHE A 29 -9.47 -13.79 -15.71
C PHE A 29 -8.37 -14.52 -16.48
N LYS A 30 -8.53 -15.82 -16.72
CA LYS A 30 -7.53 -16.61 -17.46
C LYS A 30 -7.39 -16.14 -18.92
N LYS A 31 -8.48 -15.77 -19.58
CA LYS A 31 -8.43 -15.18 -20.93
C LYS A 31 -7.67 -13.85 -20.94
N MET A 32 -7.90 -13.01 -19.94
CA MET A 32 -7.19 -11.74 -19.77
C MET A 32 -5.70 -11.97 -19.51
N GLU A 33 -5.37 -12.88 -18.59
CA GLU A 33 -3.99 -13.18 -18.21
C GLU A 33 -3.14 -13.74 -19.37
N GLN A 34 -3.77 -14.46 -20.29
CA GLN A 34 -3.11 -15.00 -21.49
C GLN A 34 -2.77 -13.93 -22.54
N GLN A 35 -3.29 -12.71 -22.41
CA GLN A 35 -2.91 -11.60 -23.29
C GLN A 35 -1.49 -11.13 -22.99
N GLN A 36 -0.75 -10.73 -24.04
CA GLN A 36 0.63 -10.26 -23.89
C GLN A 36 0.78 -9.12 -22.87
N LYS A 37 -0.19 -8.19 -22.84
CA LYS A 37 -0.24 -7.08 -21.89
C LYS A 37 -1.24 -7.29 -20.75
N GLY A 38 -1.72 -8.52 -20.54
CA GLY A 38 -2.67 -8.86 -19.48
C GLY A 38 -3.90 -7.94 -19.48
N PRO A 39 -4.16 -7.17 -18.40
CA PRO A 39 -5.32 -6.29 -18.30
C PRO A 39 -5.14 -4.94 -19.03
N PHE A 40 -3.95 -4.68 -19.57
CA PHE A 40 -3.59 -3.37 -20.11
C PHE A 40 -3.83 -3.30 -21.62
N GLY A 41 -4.63 -2.33 -22.04
CA GLY A 41 -4.89 -2.01 -23.44
C GLY A 41 -3.81 -1.13 -24.07
N LEU A 42 -4.23 -0.37 -25.09
CA LEU A 42 -3.39 0.63 -25.73
C LEU A 42 -3.06 1.76 -24.74
N ASN A 43 -1.89 2.35 -24.94
CA ASN A 43 -1.54 3.57 -24.23
C ASN A 43 -2.24 4.74 -24.93
N TYR A 44 -2.89 5.58 -24.14
CA TYR A 44 -3.59 6.77 -24.62
C TYR A 44 -2.98 8.02 -24.01
N LEU A 45 -2.95 9.08 -24.81
CA LEU A 45 -2.76 10.45 -24.36
C LEU A 45 -4.14 11.02 -24.04
N GLN A 46 -4.36 11.37 -22.78
CA GLN A 46 -5.58 11.97 -22.31
C GLN A 46 -5.46 13.50 -22.40
N GLY A 47 -6.37 14.13 -23.14
CA GLY A 47 -6.59 15.57 -23.11
C GLY A 47 -7.90 15.91 -22.38
N PRO A 48 -8.19 17.21 -22.16
CA PRO A 48 -9.42 17.63 -21.49
C PRO A 48 -10.69 17.27 -22.27
N ASN A 49 -10.60 17.21 -23.61
CA ASN A 49 -11.76 17.02 -24.49
C ASN A 49 -11.61 15.83 -25.45
N ASN A 50 -10.48 15.12 -25.42
CA ASN A 50 -10.19 14.03 -26.34
C ASN A 50 -9.24 13.00 -25.72
N ARG A 51 -9.23 11.80 -26.27
CA ARG A 51 -8.29 10.73 -25.92
C ARG A 51 -7.72 10.18 -27.22
N VAL A 52 -6.39 10.12 -27.34
CA VAL A 52 -5.72 9.73 -28.59
C VAL A 52 -4.75 8.59 -28.31
N ALA A 53 -4.80 7.52 -29.11
CA ALA A 53 -3.83 6.44 -28.99
C ALA A 53 -2.42 6.94 -29.30
N VAL A 54 -1.43 6.59 -28.48
CA VAL A 54 -0.05 7.12 -28.55
C VAL A 54 0.61 6.86 -29.91
N LYS A 55 0.23 5.78 -30.60
CA LYS A 55 0.73 5.47 -31.95
C LYS A 55 0.29 6.48 -33.03
N ASN A 56 -0.71 7.31 -32.74
CA ASN A 56 -1.42 8.13 -33.73
C ASN A 56 -1.21 9.65 -33.61
N GLY A 57 -0.32 10.16 -32.73
CA GLY A 57 0.09 11.58 -32.77
C GLY A 57 0.46 12.22 -31.43
N TYR A 58 0.67 13.55 -31.47
CA TYR A 58 0.91 14.45 -30.34
C TYR A 58 -0.32 15.37 -30.14
N PRO A 59 -1.05 15.30 -29.02
CA PRO A 59 -2.16 16.19 -28.73
C PRO A 59 -1.70 17.64 -28.59
N SER A 60 -2.60 18.59 -28.80
CA SER A 60 -2.38 20.01 -28.55
C SER A 60 -2.20 20.33 -27.05
N SER A 61 -2.79 19.52 -26.17
CA SER A 61 -2.60 19.55 -24.72
C SER A 61 -2.80 18.14 -24.15
N VAL A 62 -1.88 17.69 -23.29
CA VAL A 62 -1.89 16.37 -22.63
C VAL A 62 -2.03 16.59 -21.13
N LEU A 63 -3.06 15.98 -20.53
CA LEU A 63 -3.21 15.88 -19.08
C LEU A 63 -2.34 14.76 -18.51
N PHE A 64 -2.39 13.58 -19.14
CA PHE A 64 -1.51 12.46 -18.80
C PHE A 64 -1.45 11.43 -19.94
N GLN A 65 -0.57 10.45 -19.76
CA GLN A 65 -0.46 9.27 -20.61
C GLN A 65 -0.54 8.01 -19.73
N ALA A 66 -1.47 7.11 -20.03
CA ALA A 66 -1.57 5.85 -19.30
C ALA A 66 -2.04 4.69 -20.19
N ALA A 67 -1.77 3.47 -19.74
CA ALA A 67 -2.39 2.27 -20.26
C ALA A 67 -3.78 2.11 -19.64
N TYR A 68 -4.84 2.17 -20.44
CA TYR A 68 -6.19 1.90 -19.96
C TYR A 68 -6.42 0.39 -19.81
N ARG A 69 -7.51 0.02 -19.14
CA ARG A 69 -7.99 -1.37 -19.16
C ARG A 69 -8.29 -1.76 -20.61
N ASN A 70 -8.06 -3.03 -20.94
CA ASN A 70 -8.59 -3.59 -22.18
C ASN A 70 -10.03 -4.07 -21.97
N ASP A 71 -10.70 -4.41 -23.08
CA ASP A 71 -12.11 -4.82 -23.08
C ASP A 71 -12.39 -6.00 -22.14
N LEU A 72 -11.43 -6.91 -21.95
CA LEU A 72 -11.57 -8.04 -21.01
C LEU A 72 -11.55 -7.58 -19.55
N ALA A 73 -10.61 -6.71 -19.19
CA ALA A 73 -10.53 -6.14 -17.85
C ALA A 73 -11.70 -5.18 -17.55
N GLU A 74 -12.20 -4.45 -18.54
CA GLU A 74 -13.42 -3.65 -18.42
C GLU A 74 -14.65 -4.53 -18.22
N ALA A 75 -14.80 -5.61 -19.00
CA ALA A 75 -15.87 -6.58 -18.81
C ALA A 75 -15.82 -7.22 -17.42
N MET A 76 -14.63 -7.50 -16.88
CA MET A 76 -14.50 -8.03 -15.53
C MET A 76 -14.98 -7.05 -14.45
N VAL A 77 -14.73 -5.75 -14.63
CA VAL A 77 -15.26 -4.70 -13.76
C VAL A 77 -16.78 -4.63 -13.88
N LEU A 78 -17.33 -4.60 -15.09
CA LEU A 78 -18.77 -4.46 -15.33
C LEU A 78 -19.58 -5.67 -14.86
N ASN A 79 -19.08 -6.87 -15.08
CA ASN A 79 -19.81 -8.11 -14.81
C ASN A 79 -19.64 -8.59 -13.36
N TYR A 80 -18.47 -8.39 -12.76
CA TYR A 80 -18.11 -9.00 -11.46
C TYR A 80 -17.69 -7.97 -10.40
N GLY A 81 -17.57 -6.69 -10.77
CA GLY A 81 -16.94 -5.68 -9.92
C GLY A 81 -15.45 -5.97 -9.65
N PHE A 82 -14.81 -6.81 -10.45
CA PHE A 82 -13.44 -7.27 -10.19
C PHE A 82 -12.43 -6.39 -10.93
N TYR A 83 -11.59 -5.68 -10.18
CA TYR A 83 -10.66 -4.70 -10.74
C TYR A 83 -9.25 -5.27 -10.87
N THR A 84 -8.73 -5.31 -12.09
CA THR A 84 -7.31 -5.58 -12.40
C THR A 84 -6.73 -4.49 -13.27
N GLY A 85 -5.40 -4.48 -13.38
CA GLY A 85 -4.65 -3.42 -14.03
C GLY A 85 -4.82 -2.10 -13.29
N ASN A 86 -4.87 -2.14 -11.96
CA ASN A 86 -5.15 -0.95 -11.16
C ASN A 86 -4.00 0.06 -11.23
N LEU A 87 -4.19 1.08 -12.05
CA LEU A 87 -3.38 2.29 -12.11
C LEU A 87 -4.16 3.40 -11.40
N PHE A 88 -3.49 4.16 -10.54
CA PHE A 88 -4.11 5.28 -9.84
C PHE A 88 -4.62 6.30 -10.83
N THR A 89 -3.86 6.55 -11.90
CA THR A 89 -4.24 7.50 -12.95
C THR A 89 -5.58 7.14 -13.60
N THR A 90 -5.73 5.91 -14.09
CA THR A 90 -6.95 5.48 -14.78
C THR A 90 -8.13 5.34 -13.83
N ASN A 91 -7.88 4.86 -12.60
CA ASN A 91 -8.92 4.71 -11.58
C ASN A 91 -9.44 6.06 -11.09
N TYR A 92 -8.56 7.03 -10.85
CA TYR A 92 -8.96 8.36 -10.41
C TYR A 92 -9.79 9.07 -11.48
N TYR A 93 -9.37 8.99 -12.74
CA TYR A 93 -10.16 9.48 -13.87
C TYR A 93 -11.49 8.76 -14.01
N GLN A 94 -11.53 7.44 -13.87
CA GLN A 94 -12.78 6.68 -13.96
C GLN A 94 -13.80 7.12 -12.91
N ILE A 95 -13.37 7.26 -11.65
CA ILE A 95 -14.24 7.73 -10.56
C ILE A 95 -14.73 9.14 -10.86
N MET A 96 -13.83 10.04 -11.26
CA MET A 96 -14.21 11.42 -11.57
C MET A 96 -15.18 11.51 -12.76
N GLY A 97 -14.91 10.79 -13.84
CA GLY A 97 -15.79 10.72 -15.01
C GLY A 97 -17.20 10.28 -14.63
N GLU A 98 -17.32 9.23 -13.81
CA GLU A 98 -18.61 8.71 -13.38
C GLU A 98 -19.36 9.66 -12.45
N PHE A 99 -18.73 10.12 -11.38
CA PHE A 99 -19.42 10.83 -10.30
C PHE A 99 -19.47 12.35 -10.48
N VAL A 100 -18.66 12.91 -11.38
CA VAL A 100 -18.66 14.36 -11.68
C VAL A 100 -19.26 14.63 -13.06
N PHE A 101 -18.90 13.82 -14.06
CA PHE A 101 -19.28 14.06 -15.46
C PHE A 101 -20.37 13.12 -15.99
N GLY A 102 -20.78 12.12 -15.22
CA GLY A 102 -21.81 11.15 -15.61
C GLY A 102 -21.37 10.10 -16.63
N ASP A 103 -20.08 10.02 -16.97
CA ASP A 103 -19.51 9.03 -17.88
C ASP A 103 -18.08 8.67 -17.46
N ALA A 104 -17.95 7.45 -16.89
CA ALA A 104 -16.71 6.87 -16.39
C ALA A 104 -15.58 6.73 -17.44
N TRP A 105 -15.93 6.79 -18.73
CA TRP A 105 -15.00 6.52 -19.83
C TRP A 105 -14.70 7.76 -20.68
N SER A 106 -15.43 8.85 -20.43
CA SER A 106 -15.29 10.12 -21.16
C SER A 106 -13.91 10.78 -21.01
N SER A 107 -13.63 11.72 -21.91
CA SER A 107 -12.55 12.69 -21.73
C SER A 107 -13.07 13.92 -20.99
N HIS A 108 -12.40 14.31 -19.92
CA HIS A 108 -12.77 15.46 -19.09
C HIS A 108 -11.52 16.09 -18.43
N PRO A 109 -11.59 17.35 -17.97
CA PRO A 109 -10.57 17.93 -17.09
C PRO A 109 -10.64 17.33 -15.67
N LEU A 110 -9.62 17.61 -14.85
CA LEU A 110 -9.65 17.29 -13.43
C LEU A 110 -10.55 18.30 -12.67
N ASP A 111 -11.59 17.80 -12.00
CA ASP A 111 -12.43 18.56 -11.05
C ASP A 111 -12.43 17.87 -9.68
N HIS A 112 -11.35 18.09 -8.92
CA HIS A 112 -11.22 17.55 -7.56
C HIS A 112 -12.36 18.00 -6.66
N ALA A 113 -12.74 19.28 -6.73
CA ALA A 113 -13.81 19.84 -5.90
C ALA A 113 -15.17 19.19 -6.19
N GLY A 114 -15.46 18.92 -7.47
CA GLY A 114 -16.62 18.15 -7.89
C GLY A 114 -16.62 16.74 -7.34
N LEU A 115 -15.47 16.07 -7.38
CA LEU A 115 -15.34 14.72 -6.84
C LEU A 115 -15.54 14.70 -5.30
N PHE A 116 -14.97 15.67 -4.57
CA PHE A 116 -15.18 15.79 -3.13
C PHE A 116 -16.65 16.06 -2.75
N ARG A 117 -17.39 16.85 -3.54
CA ARG A 117 -18.84 17.04 -3.35
C ARG A 117 -19.64 15.75 -3.51
N ASN A 118 -19.15 14.81 -4.32
CA ASN A 118 -19.76 13.51 -4.56
C ASN A 118 -19.09 12.37 -3.77
N ALA A 119 -18.28 12.70 -2.76
CA ALA A 119 -17.53 11.71 -1.97
C ALA A 119 -18.42 10.60 -1.37
N PRO A 120 -19.60 10.87 -0.76
CA PRO A 120 -20.42 9.82 -0.18
C PRO A 120 -20.87 8.74 -1.18
N THR A 121 -21.10 9.11 -2.44
CA THR A 121 -21.50 8.18 -3.51
C THR A 121 -20.31 7.56 -4.23
N ALA A 122 -19.18 8.26 -4.29
CA ALA A 122 -17.97 7.79 -4.96
C ALA A 122 -17.12 6.85 -4.09
N LEU A 123 -17.15 7.02 -2.76
CA LEU A 123 -16.34 6.26 -1.81
C LEU A 123 -16.53 4.74 -1.89
N PRO A 124 -17.76 4.18 -1.99
CA PRO A 124 -17.93 2.72 -2.11
C PRO A 124 -17.16 2.11 -3.30
N LYS A 125 -17.13 2.82 -4.44
CA LYS A 125 -16.36 2.39 -5.62
C LYS A 125 -14.85 2.56 -5.40
N ALA A 126 -14.43 3.64 -4.76
CA ALA A 126 -13.03 3.84 -4.38
C ALA A 126 -12.53 2.75 -3.41
N ASN A 127 -13.34 2.36 -2.43
CA ASN A 127 -13.08 1.25 -1.51
C ASN A 127 -12.90 -0.07 -2.26
N LYS A 128 -13.78 -0.39 -3.22
CA LYS A 128 -13.65 -1.59 -4.06
C LYS A 128 -12.36 -1.58 -4.88
N ILE A 129 -12.06 -0.47 -5.55
CA ILE A 129 -10.82 -0.30 -6.32
C ILE A 129 -9.60 -0.50 -5.43
N LEU A 130 -9.62 0.08 -4.23
CA LEU A 130 -8.48 0.04 -3.34
C LEU A 130 -8.20 -1.36 -2.80
N ARG A 131 -9.23 -2.07 -2.34
CA ARG A 131 -9.09 -3.46 -1.86
C ARG A 131 -8.60 -4.38 -2.97
N GLN A 132 -9.15 -4.23 -4.17
CA GLN A 132 -8.71 -4.97 -5.35
C GLN A 132 -7.26 -4.65 -5.74
N TRP A 133 -6.83 -3.39 -5.62
CA TRP A 133 -5.42 -3.02 -5.83
C TRP A 133 -4.48 -3.72 -4.83
N VAL A 134 -4.83 -3.75 -3.55
CA VAL A 134 -4.00 -4.41 -2.51
C VAL A 134 -3.91 -5.91 -2.76
N LEU A 135 -5.01 -6.56 -3.13
CA LEU A 135 -5.05 -7.98 -3.47
C LEU A 135 -4.31 -8.30 -4.78
N GLU A 136 -4.45 -7.47 -5.81
CA GLU A 136 -3.71 -7.59 -7.06
C GLU A 136 -2.20 -7.47 -6.83
N LYS A 137 -1.77 -6.50 -6.01
CA LYS A 137 -0.36 -6.34 -5.63
C LYS A 137 0.17 -7.57 -4.90
N TYR A 138 -0.60 -8.12 -3.96
CA TYR A 138 -0.23 -9.36 -3.29
C TYR A 138 -0.10 -10.52 -4.28
N TYR A 139 -1.08 -10.70 -5.18
CA TYR A 139 -1.06 -11.75 -6.20
C TYR A 139 0.19 -11.64 -7.09
N ILE A 140 0.51 -10.45 -7.60
CA ILE A 140 1.68 -10.23 -8.46
C ILE A 140 2.99 -10.55 -7.73
N SER A 141 3.08 -10.19 -6.45
CA SER A 141 4.25 -10.46 -5.63
C SER A 141 4.42 -11.96 -5.36
N LYS A 142 3.32 -12.64 -5.00
CA LYS A 142 3.28 -14.06 -4.63
C LYS A 142 3.44 -15.00 -5.83
N TYR A 143 2.88 -14.62 -6.98
CA TYR A 143 2.88 -15.40 -8.22
C TYR A 143 3.63 -14.66 -9.33
N PRO A 144 4.96 -14.51 -9.22
CA PRO A 144 5.76 -13.71 -10.15
C PRO A 144 5.78 -14.27 -11.59
N ASP A 145 5.49 -15.56 -11.76
CA ASP A 145 5.46 -16.22 -13.07
C ASP A 145 4.08 -16.19 -13.73
N SER A 146 3.07 -15.65 -13.04
CA SER A 146 1.72 -15.45 -13.56
C SER A 146 1.75 -14.53 -14.79
N GLY A 147 0.78 -14.69 -15.69
CA GLY A 147 0.64 -13.80 -16.84
C GLY A 147 0.34 -12.37 -16.40
N LEU A 148 -0.37 -12.19 -15.29
CA LEU A 148 -0.65 -10.87 -14.71
C LEU A 148 0.64 -10.20 -14.21
N ALA A 149 1.50 -10.92 -13.48
CA ALA A 149 2.79 -10.38 -13.03
C ALA A 149 3.70 -10.00 -14.20
N LYS A 150 3.76 -10.85 -15.23
CA LYS A 150 4.48 -10.57 -16.48
C LYS A 150 3.92 -9.34 -17.19
N ALA A 151 2.59 -9.21 -17.27
CA ALA A 151 1.93 -8.05 -17.86
C ALA A 151 2.30 -6.75 -17.15
N PHE A 152 2.36 -6.74 -15.82
CA PHE A 152 2.82 -5.57 -15.05
C PHE A 152 4.27 -5.18 -15.34
N ALA A 153 5.14 -6.15 -15.63
CA ALA A 153 6.52 -5.88 -16.03
C ALA A 153 6.62 -5.21 -17.41
N VAL A 154 5.68 -5.47 -18.32
CA VAL A 154 5.71 -5.00 -19.72
C VAL A 154 4.58 -4.01 -20.09
N ARG A 155 3.81 -3.54 -19.10
CA ARG A 155 2.59 -2.72 -19.30
C ARG A 155 2.82 -1.42 -20.09
N GLY A 156 4.07 -0.98 -20.19
CA GLY A 156 4.46 0.24 -20.90
C GLY A 156 4.21 1.49 -20.07
N ILE A 157 3.89 2.61 -20.73
CA ILE A 157 3.86 3.96 -20.16
C ILE A 157 2.79 4.08 -19.06
N SER A 158 3.27 3.88 -17.83
CA SER A 158 2.88 4.50 -16.56
C SER A 158 3.82 3.90 -15.50
N GLY A 159 5.08 4.33 -15.55
CA GLY A 159 6.02 4.09 -14.46
C GLY A 159 5.46 4.65 -13.16
N SER A 160 5.90 4.12 -12.03
CA SER A 160 5.47 4.55 -10.70
C SER A 160 5.68 6.05 -10.48
N GLU A 161 6.62 6.68 -11.18
CA GLU A 161 6.84 8.12 -11.22
C GLU A 161 5.68 8.92 -11.85
N PHE A 162 5.00 8.39 -12.86
CA PHE A 162 3.83 9.04 -13.49
C PHE A 162 2.55 8.76 -12.71
N GLU A 163 2.49 7.59 -12.06
CA GLU A 163 1.38 7.21 -11.19
C GLU A 163 1.38 7.97 -9.86
N GLN A 164 2.51 8.54 -9.45
CA GLN A 164 2.67 9.15 -8.13
C GLN A 164 1.75 10.36 -7.91
N GLU A 165 1.64 11.26 -8.90
CA GLU A 165 0.73 12.42 -8.81
C GLU A 165 -0.73 11.95 -8.63
N TYR A 166 -1.15 10.97 -9.43
CA TYR A 166 -2.50 10.43 -9.35
C TYR A 166 -2.73 9.55 -8.13
N ALA A 167 -1.70 8.88 -7.62
CA ALA A 167 -1.74 8.19 -6.34
C ALA A 167 -1.99 9.21 -5.22
N ASN A 168 -1.31 10.36 -5.24
CA ASN A 168 -1.56 11.45 -4.31
C ASN A 168 -3.00 11.97 -4.41
N TYR A 169 -3.52 12.21 -5.62
CA TYR A 169 -4.91 12.67 -5.80
C TYR A 169 -5.95 11.65 -5.34
N PHE A 170 -5.76 10.37 -5.70
CA PHE A 170 -6.65 9.30 -5.27
C PHE A 170 -6.62 9.15 -3.76
N PHE A 171 -5.43 9.17 -3.18
CA PHE A 171 -5.26 8.99 -1.74
C PHE A 171 -5.81 10.15 -0.94
N ASP A 172 -5.60 11.38 -1.42
CA ASP A 172 -6.19 12.58 -0.82
C ASP A 172 -7.72 12.52 -0.85
N PHE A 173 -8.29 12.18 -2.01
CA PHE A 173 -9.73 11.93 -2.12
C PHE A 173 -10.21 10.87 -1.14
N TYR A 174 -9.57 9.70 -1.15
CA TYR A 174 -9.95 8.55 -0.33
C TYR A 174 -9.92 8.91 1.15
N LEU A 175 -8.80 9.45 1.65
CA LEU A 175 -8.64 9.77 3.06
C LEU A 175 -9.63 10.83 3.52
N GLN A 176 -9.92 11.85 2.72
CA GLN A 176 -10.91 12.86 3.09
C GLN A 176 -12.34 12.30 3.08
N ALA A 177 -12.63 11.36 2.18
CA ALA A 177 -13.93 10.72 2.10
C ALA A 177 -14.14 9.65 3.18
N THR A 178 -13.08 8.99 3.66
CA THR A 178 -13.16 7.96 4.70
C THR A 178 -13.76 8.51 6.00
N SER A 179 -14.85 7.88 6.43
CA SER A 179 -15.51 8.12 7.71
C SER A 179 -15.52 6.90 8.64
N GLU A 180 -15.24 5.71 8.12
CA GLU A 180 -15.30 4.45 8.87
C GLU A 180 -13.90 3.98 9.26
N ASP A 181 -13.73 3.50 10.50
CA ASP A 181 -12.44 2.99 11.00
C ASP A 181 -11.91 1.81 10.16
N LEU A 182 -12.78 0.96 9.60
CA LEU A 182 -12.35 -0.19 8.79
C LEU A 182 -11.70 0.22 7.46
N ASP A 183 -12.13 1.34 6.88
CA ASP A 183 -11.57 1.85 5.63
C ASP A 183 -10.14 2.40 5.84
N TYR A 184 -9.79 2.74 7.08
CA TYR A 184 -8.45 3.20 7.45
C TYR A 184 -7.40 2.09 7.28
N LEU A 185 -7.71 0.84 7.64
CA LEU A 185 -6.79 -0.28 7.44
C LEU A 185 -6.42 -0.45 5.96
N VAL A 186 -7.39 -0.27 5.06
CA VAL A 186 -7.14 -0.35 3.62
C VAL A 186 -6.26 0.82 3.17
N ALA A 187 -6.50 2.02 3.68
CA ALA A 187 -5.66 3.19 3.40
C ALA A 187 -4.23 3.06 3.95
N SER A 188 -4.03 2.47 5.13
CA SER A 188 -2.69 2.26 5.70
C SER A 188 -1.90 1.25 4.87
N LEU A 189 -2.54 0.16 4.44
CA LEU A 189 -1.93 -0.81 3.51
C LEU A 189 -1.58 -0.18 2.17
N LEU A 190 -2.42 0.74 1.66
CA LEU A 190 -2.08 1.52 0.48
C LEU A 190 -0.85 2.38 0.71
N ALA A 191 -0.83 3.20 1.77
CA ALA A 191 0.29 4.08 2.07
C ALA A 191 1.63 3.33 2.19
N LYS A 192 1.59 2.11 2.72
CA LYS A 192 2.75 1.22 2.87
C LYS A 192 3.28 0.72 1.52
N ASP A 193 2.40 0.34 0.60
CA ASP A 193 2.77 -0.38 -0.63
C ASP A 193 2.77 0.52 -1.90
N SER A 194 2.39 1.79 -1.79
CA SER A 194 2.20 2.71 -2.93
C SER A 194 3.32 3.76 -3.08
N PRO A 195 3.53 4.31 -4.30
CA PRO A 195 4.56 5.31 -4.56
C PRO A 195 4.15 6.72 -4.11
N ILE A 196 3.39 6.87 -3.02
CA ILE A 196 2.89 8.17 -2.54
C ILE A 196 4.05 9.02 -1.95
N LEU A 197 5.07 8.36 -1.39
CA LEU A 197 6.24 9.04 -0.83
C LEU A 197 7.20 9.52 -1.92
N ASP A 198 7.27 10.84 -2.08
CA ASP A 198 8.37 11.49 -2.79
C ASP A 198 9.71 11.10 -2.15
N SER A 199 10.63 10.63 -2.97
CA SER A 199 11.93 10.18 -2.50
C SER A 199 13.02 10.48 -3.51
N GLU A 200 13.90 11.41 -3.15
CA GLU A 200 15.10 11.70 -3.93
C GLU A 200 15.99 10.46 -4.10
N VAL A 201 16.07 9.60 -3.07
CA VAL A 201 16.86 8.37 -3.14
C VAL A 201 16.26 7.38 -4.13
N LEU A 202 14.93 7.25 -4.20
CA LEU A 202 14.27 6.43 -5.21
C LEU A 202 14.43 7.01 -6.62
N ALA A 203 14.35 8.34 -6.78
CA ALA A 203 14.60 9.01 -8.04
C ALA A 203 16.03 8.74 -8.55
N LYS A 204 17.03 8.82 -7.65
CA LYS A 204 18.42 8.46 -7.95
C LYS A 204 18.57 6.98 -8.35
N ALA A 205 17.87 6.06 -7.66
CA ALA A 205 17.87 4.65 -8.02
C ALA A 205 17.29 4.40 -9.42
N ARG A 206 16.16 5.06 -9.76
CA ARG A 206 15.53 5.02 -11.09
C ARG A 206 16.47 5.55 -12.19
N GLN A 207 17.14 6.67 -11.93
CA GLN A 207 18.11 7.22 -12.90
C GLN A 207 19.27 6.26 -13.12
N LEU A 208 19.91 5.77 -12.05
CA LEU A 208 21.06 4.88 -12.15
C LEU A 208 20.75 3.57 -12.86
N ILE A 209 19.56 2.98 -12.66
CA ILE A 209 19.21 1.74 -13.37
C ILE A 209 18.95 2.00 -14.86
N SER A 210 18.42 3.17 -15.23
CA SER A 210 18.30 3.57 -16.63
C SER A 210 19.68 3.74 -17.26
N ASP A 211 20.59 4.47 -16.61
CA ASP A 211 21.95 4.70 -17.09
C ASP A 211 22.71 3.38 -17.25
N SER A 212 22.59 2.49 -16.26
CA SER A 212 23.20 1.15 -16.30
C SER A 212 22.63 0.33 -17.46
N TYR A 213 21.31 0.31 -17.65
CA TYR A 213 20.68 -0.42 -18.75
C TYR A 213 21.15 0.12 -20.10
N ASP A 214 21.10 1.45 -20.31
CA ASP A 214 21.46 2.08 -21.58
C ASP A 214 22.94 1.86 -21.94
N PHE A 215 23.82 1.94 -20.94
CA PHE A 215 25.25 1.64 -21.11
C PHE A 215 25.48 0.21 -21.63
N PHE A 216 24.89 -0.80 -20.99
CA PHE A 216 25.09 -2.20 -21.39
C PHE A 216 24.31 -2.58 -22.65
N ALA A 217 23.13 -2.01 -22.87
CA ALA A 217 22.37 -2.17 -24.11
C ALA A 217 23.16 -1.64 -25.31
N LYS A 218 23.86 -0.51 -25.17
CA LYS A 218 24.75 0.01 -26.21
C LYS A 218 25.96 -0.90 -26.46
N ARG A 219 26.48 -1.55 -25.41
CA ARG A 219 27.68 -2.41 -25.49
C ARG A 219 27.41 -3.79 -26.10
N TRP A 220 26.28 -4.43 -25.76
CA TRP A 220 26.00 -5.82 -26.13
C TRP A 220 24.70 -6.04 -26.91
N GLY A 221 23.89 -4.99 -27.07
CA GLY A 221 22.57 -5.10 -27.68
C GLY A 221 21.48 -5.56 -26.70
N THR A 222 20.23 -5.22 -27.01
CA THR A 222 19.07 -5.45 -26.13
C THR A 222 18.64 -6.92 -26.04
N THR A 223 19.12 -7.78 -26.93
CA THR A 223 18.82 -9.21 -26.94
C THR A 223 19.76 -10.04 -26.06
N ASP A 224 20.88 -9.45 -25.62
CA ASP A 224 21.85 -10.12 -24.75
C ASP A 224 21.23 -10.44 -23.39
N ASN A 225 21.47 -11.65 -22.86
CA ASN A 225 20.88 -12.10 -21.60
C ASN A 225 21.22 -11.18 -20.41
N ARG A 226 22.42 -10.59 -20.39
CA ARG A 226 22.84 -9.62 -19.35
C ARG A 226 21.95 -8.39 -19.41
N VAL A 227 21.75 -7.84 -20.61
CA VAL A 227 20.94 -6.64 -20.83
C VAL A 227 19.46 -6.93 -20.53
N ARG A 228 18.97 -8.10 -20.91
CA ARG A 228 17.60 -8.53 -20.58
C ARG A 228 17.38 -8.64 -19.07
N ARG A 229 18.34 -9.18 -18.31
CA ARG A 229 18.22 -9.27 -16.86
C ARG A 229 18.30 -7.90 -16.17
N LEU A 230 19.11 -6.98 -16.69
CA LEU A 230 19.07 -5.56 -16.26
C LEU A 230 17.74 -4.89 -16.57
N TYR A 231 17.15 -5.18 -17.73
CA TYR A 231 15.83 -4.66 -18.10
C TYR A 231 14.73 -5.13 -17.14
N GLU A 232 14.82 -6.37 -16.65
CA GLU A 232 13.89 -6.91 -15.64
C GLU A 232 14.06 -6.21 -14.29
N ILE A 233 15.29 -5.93 -13.85
CA ILE A 233 15.55 -5.12 -12.64
C ILE A 233 15.00 -3.71 -12.83
N ARG A 234 15.27 -3.07 -13.98
CA ARG A 234 14.74 -1.75 -14.33
C ARG A 234 13.21 -1.74 -14.22
N ASN A 235 12.53 -2.67 -14.86
CA ASN A 235 11.07 -2.74 -14.84
C ASN A 235 10.53 -3.03 -13.43
N ALA A 236 11.23 -3.82 -12.61
CA ALA A 236 10.85 -4.02 -11.22
C ALA A 236 10.92 -2.71 -10.42
N ILE A 237 11.96 -1.89 -10.60
CA ILE A 237 12.10 -0.57 -9.96
C ILE A 237 11.04 0.42 -10.47
N HIS A 238 10.85 0.49 -11.78
CA HIS A 238 9.93 1.47 -12.39
C HIS A 238 8.46 1.10 -12.21
N ASN A 239 8.07 -0.17 -12.36
CA ASN A 239 6.65 -0.55 -12.49
C ASN A 239 6.06 -1.20 -11.24
N GLN A 240 6.89 -1.88 -10.44
CA GLN A 240 6.41 -2.70 -9.33
C GLN A 240 6.78 -2.14 -7.96
N LEU A 241 7.99 -1.58 -7.82
CA LEU A 241 8.60 -1.06 -6.60
C LEU A 241 8.37 -2.01 -5.40
N SER A 242 9.09 -3.13 -5.40
CA SER A 242 9.01 -4.14 -4.34
C SER A 242 10.38 -4.50 -3.78
N LEU A 243 10.44 -4.98 -2.54
CA LEU A 243 11.68 -5.42 -1.88
C LEU A 243 12.41 -6.54 -2.64
N LYS A 244 11.69 -7.37 -3.39
CA LYS A 244 12.25 -8.44 -4.22
C LYS A 244 13.31 -7.96 -5.21
N VAL A 245 13.28 -6.69 -5.59
CA VAL A 245 14.31 -6.11 -6.45
C VAL A 245 15.72 -6.23 -5.86
N LEU A 246 15.85 -6.24 -4.53
CA LEU A 246 17.13 -6.43 -3.85
C LEU A 246 17.70 -7.82 -4.17
N ASP A 247 16.87 -8.86 -4.13
CA ASP A 247 17.25 -10.22 -4.49
C ASP A 247 17.59 -10.33 -5.99
N LEU A 248 16.88 -9.60 -6.86
CA LEU A 248 17.18 -9.57 -8.28
C LEU A 248 18.54 -8.95 -8.58
N ILE A 249 18.92 -7.92 -7.81
CA ILE A 249 20.23 -7.29 -7.89
C ILE A 249 21.31 -8.28 -7.44
N ASP A 250 21.09 -8.97 -6.32
CA ASP A 250 22.06 -9.95 -5.79
C ASP A 250 22.25 -11.13 -6.73
N ALA A 251 21.15 -11.67 -7.30
CA ALA A 251 21.20 -12.70 -8.31
C ALA A 251 21.97 -12.25 -9.56
N TYR A 252 21.71 -11.03 -10.05
CA TYR A 252 22.42 -10.50 -11.22
C TYR A 252 23.94 -10.44 -11.01
N VAL A 253 24.36 -9.89 -9.88
CA VAL A 253 25.79 -9.76 -9.54
C VAL A 253 26.46 -11.14 -9.42
N THR A 254 25.72 -12.12 -8.93
CA THR A 254 26.19 -13.51 -8.79
C THR A 254 26.29 -14.22 -10.15
N ASP A 255 25.23 -14.14 -10.95
CA ASP A 255 25.11 -14.82 -12.25
C ASP A 255 26.03 -14.21 -13.32
N PHE A 256 26.39 -12.94 -13.15
CA PHE A 256 27.25 -12.20 -14.08
C PHE A 256 28.49 -11.61 -13.39
N PRO A 257 29.49 -12.44 -13.02
CA PRO A 257 30.70 -11.99 -12.31
C PRO A 257 31.51 -10.91 -13.05
N TYR A 258 31.36 -10.80 -14.38
CA TYR A 258 31.97 -9.72 -15.15
C TYR A 258 31.63 -8.34 -14.55
N TYR A 259 30.43 -8.20 -13.98
CA TYR A 259 29.91 -6.93 -13.50
C TYR A 259 30.83 -6.35 -12.42
N THR A 260 31.26 -7.20 -11.48
CA THR A 260 32.20 -6.82 -10.42
C THR A 260 33.65 -6.81 -10.91
N GLN A 261 34.04 -7.78 -11.73
CA GLN A 261 35.40 -7.89 -12.26
C GLN A 261 35.82 -6.69 -13.12
N GLU A 262 34.88 -6.10 -13.86
CA GLU A 262 35.12 -4.89 -14.65
C GLU A 262 34.92 -3.59 -13.84
N GLY A 263 34.64 -3.67 -12.54
CA GLY A 263 34.53 -2.51 -11.65
C GLY A 263 33.22 -1.72 -11.75
N HIS A 264 32.13 -2.32 -12.25
CA HIS A 264 30.83 -1.64 -12.32
C HIS A 264 30.18 -1.54 -10.94
N THR A 265 29.63 -0.36 -10.62
CA THR A 265 29.10 -0.07 -9.27
C THR A 265 27.64 0.35 -9.22
N TYR A 266 26.95 0.49 -10.36
CA TYR A 266 25.58 1.01 -10.40
C TYR A 266 24.62 0.18 -9.52
N LEU A 267 24.62 -1.15 -9.69
CA LEU A 267 23.70 -2.04 -8.96
C LEU A 267 23.92 -2.01 -7.44
N PHE A 268 25.16 -1.87 -6.97
CA PHE A 268 25.44 -1.72 -5.53
C PHE A 268 24.89 -0.41 -4.97
N LYS A 269 25.11 0.71 -5.67
CA LYS A 269 24.55 2.02 -5.29
C LYS A 269 23.02 2.02 -5.33
N ILE A 270 22.43 1.38 -6.35
CA ILE A 270 20.97 1.21 -6.44
C ILE A 270 20.46 0.42 -5.23
N LYS A 271 21.14 -0.68 -4.86
CA LYS A 271 20.78 -1.48 -3.69
C LYS A 271 20.82 -0.64 -2.41
N GLU A 272 21.86 0.16 -2.20
CA GLU A 272 21.99 1.09 -1.06
C GLU A 272 20.82 2.08 -1.01
N TYR A 273 20.48 2.72 -2.13
CA TYR A 273 19.36 3.66 -2.20
C TYR A 273 18.01 3.00 -1.95
N LEU A 274 17.81 1.77 -2.42
CA LEU A 274 16.57 1.03 -2.18
C LEU A 274 16.46 0.59 -0.72
N ILE A 275 17.56 0.12 -0.10
CA ILE A 275 17.59 -0.17 1.35
C ILE A 275 17.24 1.08 2.16
N ALA A 276 17.85 2.22 1.84
CA ALA A 276 17.54 3.50 2.48
C ALA A 276 16.10 3.95 2.24
N TYR A 277 15.53 3.70 1.05
CA TYR A 277 14.14 4.01 0.77
C TYR A 277 13.16 3.23 1.66
N TYR A 278 13.42 1.93 1.87
CA TYR A 278 12.57 1.04 2.65
C TYR A 278 12.83 1.10 4.16
N SER A 279 13.95 1.67 4.60
CA SER A 279 14.29 1.80 6.02
C SER A 279 13.89 3.19 6.50
N LYS A 280 12.98 3.29 7.47
CA LYS A 280 12.58 4.56 8.09
C LYS A 280 13.21 4.71 9.47
N ASP A 281 13.80 5.88 9.70
CA ASP A 281 14.39 6.23 10.98
C ASP A 281 13.54 7.25 11.74
N ILE A 282 13.98 7.62 12.95
CA ILE A 282 13.28 8.61 13.78
C ILE A 282 13.30 10.02 13.15
N GLY A 283 14.30 10.33 12.33
CA GLY A 283 14.40 11.58 11.58
C GLY A 283 13.29 11.71 10.54
N ASP A 284 12.95 10.64 9.83
CA ASP A 284 11.81 10.59 8.92
C ASP A 284 10.49 10.89 9.65
N VAL A 285 10.30 10.29 10.84
CA VAL A 285 9.12 10.52 11.69
C VAL A 285 9.04 11.99 12.10
N ILE A 286 10.15 12.60 12.51
CA ILE A 286 10.20 14.03 12.87
C ILE A 286 9.83 14.90 11.67
N ALA A 287 10.44 14.67 10.51
CA ALA A 287 10.21 15.47 9.31
C ALA A 287 8.74 15.39 8.84
N LEU A 288 8.13 14.20 8.88
CA LEU A 288 6.71 14.02 8.55
C LEU A 288 5.78 14.61 9.62
N ALA A 289 6.16 14.57 10.90
CA ALA A 289 5.39 15.20 11.98
C ALA A 289 5.41 16.73 11.86
N GLU A 290 6.54 17.32 11.48
CA GLU A 290 6.64 18.75 11.17
C GLU A 290 5.78 19.12 9.95
N LYS A 291 5.91 18.36 8.85
CA LYS A 291 5.12 18.56 7.62
C LYS A 291 3.61 18.45 7.86
N SER A 292 3.19 17.53 8.73
CA SER A 292 1.79 17.32 9.11
C SER A 292 1.30 18.21 10.25
N LYS A 293 2.17 19.08 10.81
CA LYS A 293 1.89 20.00 11.92
C LYS A 293 1.48 19.29 13.23
N ASN A 294 2.03 18.11 13.49
CA ASN A 294 1.79 17.34 14.71
C ASN A 294 2.88 17.60 15.76
N SER A 295 2.83 18.77 16.41
CA SER A 295 3.88 19.24 17.33
C SER A 295 4.14 18.33 18.53
N SER A 296 3.11 17.64 19.06
CA SER A 296 3.28 16.68 20.15
C SER A 296 4.09 15.46 19.72
N VAL A 297 3.84 14.94 18.51
CA VAL A 297 4.65 13.87 17.89
C VAL A 297 6.08 14.34 17.65
N VAL A 298 6.30 15.58 17.19
CA VAL A 298 7.65 16.14 17.01
C VAL A 298 8.41 16.12 18.35
N GLN A 299 7.78 16.55 19.44
CA GLN A 299 8.42 16.56 20.76
C GLN A 299 8.73 15.14 21.24
N ALA A 300 7.79 14.21 21.11
CA ALA A 300 7.97 12.81 21.49
C ALA A 300 9.08 12.13 20.66
N ALA A 301 9.09 12.35 19.34
CA ALA A 301 10.08 11.78 18.44
C ALA A 301 11.49 12.36 18.65
N ARG A 302 11.61 13.68 18.91
CA ARG A 302 12.89 14.31 19.28
C ARG A 302 13.43 13.76 20.60
N ARG A 303 12.55 13.44 21.55
CA ARG A 303 12.95 12.78 22.80
C ARG A 303 13.55 11.40 22.54
N VAL A 304 12.92 10.60 21.69
CA VAL A 304 13.47 9.30 21.24
C VAL A 304 14.82 9.49 20.54
N GLN A 305 14.97 10.53 19.72
CA GLN A 305 16.23 10.84 19.04
C GLN A 305 17.35 11.24 20.04
N SER A 306 17.04 12.00 21.09
CA SER A 306 18.04 12.48 22.05
C SER A 306 18.38 11.49 23.17
N GLU A 307 17.38 10.77 23.67
CA GLU A 307 17.51 9.85 24.81
C GLU A 307 17.74 8.39 24.38
N GLY A 308 17.50 8.09 23.10
CA GLY A 308 17.45 6.73 22.56
C GLY A 308 16.06 6.09 22.69
N PRO A 309 15.84 4.91 22.05
CA PRO A 309 14.56 4.22 22.00
C PRO A 309 14.25 3.44 23.30
N GLY A 310 14.27 4.12 24.44
CA GLY A 310 13.87 3.53 25.73
C GLY A 310 12.35 3.33 25.84
N ALA A 311 11.90 2.34 26.62
CA ALA A 311 10.49 1.97 26.78
C ALA A 311 9.56 3.18 27.05
N ALA A 312 9.93 4.06 27.97
CA ALA A 312 9.13 5.25 28.29
C ALA A 312 9.02 6.25 27.12
N ALA A 313 10.10 6.47 26.38
CA ALA A 313 10.12 7.36 25.22
C ALA A 313 9.29 6.77 24.06
N LEU A 314 9.41 5.46 23.83
CA LEU A 314 8.65 4.74 22.83
C LEU A 314 7.16 4.65 23.18
N LEU A 315 6.80 4.45 24.44
CA LEU A 315 5.40 4.50 24.88
C LEU A 315 4.81 5.88 24.60
N ASN A 316 5.49 6.96 25.02
CA ASN A 316 5.02 8.33 24.82
C ASN A 316 4.79 8.64 23.33
N LEU A 317 5.76 8.31 22.47
CA LEU A 317 5.61 8.49 21.02
C LEU A 317 4.41 7.69 20.47
N SER A 318 4.21 6.44 20.92
CA SER A 318 3.09 5.61 20.44
C SER A 318 1.72 6.19 20.86
N GLN A 319 1.63 6.80 22.05
CA GLN A 319 0.42 7.45 22.54
C GLN A 319 0.08 8.69 21.71
N GLU A 320 1.08 9.53 21.41
CA GLU A 320 0.88 10.70 20.56
C GLU A 320 0.46 10.33 19.14
N LEU A 321 1.04 9.26 18.58
CA LEU A 321 0.65 8.73 17.27
C LEU A 321 -0.78 8.15 17.29
N ALA A 322 -1.19 7.45 18.35
CA ALA A 322 -2.56 6.95 18.49
C ALA A 322 -3.59 8.11 18.61
N ASN A 323 -3.24 9.18 19.32
CA ASN A 323 -4.05 10.40 19.37
C ASN A 323 -4.19 11.05 17.98
N VAL A 324 -3.11 11.04 17.20
CA VAL A 324 -3.13 11.54 15.81
C VAL A 324 -4.02 10.67 14.92
N ARG A 325 -3.94 9.34 15.02
CA ARG A 325 -4.82 8.42 14.27
C ARG A 325 -6.29 8.66 14.60
N THR A 326 -6.61 8.92 15.87
CA THR A 326 -7.97 9.28 16.31
C THR A 326 -8.47 10.57 15.64
N ARG A 327 -7.65 11.62 15.65
CA ARG A 327 -7.99 12.90 14.98
C ARG A 327 -8.14 12.77 13.46
N LEU A 328 -7.53 11.75 12.84
CA LEU A 328 -7.62 11.53 11.39
C LEU A 328 -9.06 11.28 10.93
N LEU A 329 -9.87 10.68 11.80
CA LEU A 329 -11.28 10.35 11.54
C LEU A 329 -12.23 11.43 12.07
N GLU A 330 -11.85 12.14 13.15
CA GLU A 330 -12.71 13.16 13.80
C GLU A 330 -12.76 14.52 13.07
N GLY A 331 -11.91 14.74 12.07
CA GLY A 331 -11.87 15.96 11.26
C GLY A 331 -10.92 17.05 11.81
N GLY A 332 -11.09 18.30 11.35
CA GLY A 332 -10.26 19.43 11.80
C GLY A 332 -8.92 19.60 11.08
N TRP A 333 -8.76 19.00 9.90
CA TRP A 333 -7.58 19.13 9.05
C TRP A 333 -7.64 20.42 8.23
N GLU A 334 -6.52 21.16 8.16
CA GLU A 334 -6.46 22.41 7.40
C GLU A 334 -6.49 22.18 5.88
N SER A 335 -6.02 21.00 5.44
CA SER A 335 -6.01 20.61 4.04
C SER A 335 -5.91 19.09 3.88
N GLY A 336 -6.32 18.59 2.72
CA GLY A 336 -6.10 17.21 2.31
C GLY A 336 -4.63 16.78 2.30
N ALA A 337 -3.74 17.68 1.87
CA ALA A 337 -2.29 17.48 1.93
C ALA A 337 -1.79 17.23 3.36
N GLN A 338 -2.34 17.91 4.36
CA GLN A 338 -2.02 17.66 5.76
C GLN A 338 -2.49 16.28 6.22
N LYS A 339 -3.70 15.86 5.82
CA LYS A 339 -4.26 14.54 6.14
C LYS A 339 -3.42 13.41 5.52
N THR A 340 -3.03 13.58 4.25
CA THR A 340 -2.11 12.69 3.54
C THR A 340 -0.75 12.61 4.25
N ALA A 341 -0.13 13.75 4.58
CA ALA A 341 1.15 13.77 5.31
C ALA A 341 1.05 13.09 6.68
N THR A 342 -0.10 13.20 7.35
CA THR A 342 -0.35 12.52 8.62
C THR A 342 -0.43 11.00 8.46
N MET A 343 -1.10 10.51 7.42
CA MET A 343 -1.15 9.06 7.17
C MET A 343 0.24 8.49 6.83
N LEU A 344 1.05 9.25 6.09
CA LEU A 344 2.45 8.90 5.81
C LEU A 344 3.31 8.92 7.08
N LEU A 345 3.10 9.87 7.99
CA LEU A 345 3.71 9.91 9.32
C LEU A 345 3.42 8.61 10.08
N LEU A 346 2.14 8.21 10.17
CA LEU A 346 1.73 7.03 10.92
C LEU A 346 2.36 5.76 10.32
N THR A 347 2.41 5.65 8.99
CA THR A 347 3.05 4.53 8.29
C THR A 347 4.56 4.48 8.51
N SER A 348 5.26 5.61 8.44
CA SER A 348 6.70 5.69 8.68
C SER A 348 7.05 5.40 10.14
N ALA A 349 6.23 5.85 11.08
CA ALA A 349 6.38 5.51 12.49
C ALA A 349 6.23 4.00 12.72
N LEU A 350 5.24 3.34 12.12
CA LEU A 350 5.10 1.88 12.22
C LEU A 350 6.33 1.14 11.68
N GLN A 351 6.91 1.59 10.57
CA GLN A 351 8.14 1.01 10.03
C GLN A 351 9.32 1.17 11.00
N TYR A 352 9.45 2.35 11.62
CA TYR A 352 10.44 2.60 12.67
C TYR A 352 10.24 1.68 13.89
N TYR A 353 9.02 1.55 14.40
CA TYR A 353 8.71 0.63 15.51
C TYR A 353 8.98 -0.83 15.15
N ASN A 354 8.62 -1.28 13.95
CA ASN A 354 8.88 -2.65 13.51
C ASN A 354 10.38 -2.97 13.48
N MET A 355 11.22 -2.02 13.10
CA MET A 355 12.69 -2.17 13.19
C MET A 355 13.13 -2.39 14.64
N ILE A 356 12.58 -1.63 15.60
CA ILE A 356 12.90 -1.78 17.02
C ILE A 356 12.38 -3.12 17.55
N LEU A 357 11.12 -3.45 17.31
CA LEU A 357 10.50 -4.69 17.79
C LEU A 357 11.16 -5.95 17.21
N SER A 358 11.73 -5.85 16.01
CA SER A 358 12.45 -6.96 15.38
C SER A 358 13.87 -7.17 15.95
N SER A 359 14.39 -6.22 16.73
CA SER A 359 15.68 -6.32 17.43
C SER A 359 15.56 -7.12 18.75
N ASP A 360 16.49 -6.93 19.69
CA ASP A 360 16.47 -7.57 21.02
C ASP A 360 15.49 -6.91 22.01
N PHE A 361 14.49 -6.18 21.50
CA PHE A 361 13.48 -5.53 22.34
C PHE A 361 12.61 -6.57 23.08
N ARG A 362 12.30 -6.28 24.35
CA ARG A 362 11.50 -7.16 25.21
C ARG A 362 10.29 -6.42 25.77
N LEU A 363 9.14 -7.10 25.80
CA LEU A 363 7.93 -6.61 26.46
C LEU A 363 8.04 -6.96 27.95
N ALA A 364 8.72 -6.11 28.71
CA ALA A 364 9.08 -6.36 30.10
C ALA A 364 8.09 -5.73 31.10
N SER A 365 7.14 -4.93 30.61
CA SER A 365 6.17 -4.19 31.43
C SER A 365 4.79 -4.12 30.77
N LYS A 366 3.77 -3.76 31.55
CA LYS A 366 2.42 -3.48 31.01
C LYS A 366 2.44 -2.29 30.06
N ASP A 367 3.31 -1.32 30.32
CA ASP A 367 3.54 -0.15 29.47
C ASP A 367 4.03 -0.54 28.08
N ASP A 368 4.92 -1.54 27.98
CA ASP A 368 5.36 -2.05 26.67
C ASP A 368 4.20 -2.72 25.91
N LEU A 369 3.28 -3.39 26.61
CA LEU A 369 2.07 -3.97 26.00
C LEU A 369 1.10 -2.89 25.52
N VAL A 370 0.91 -1.82 26.30
CA VAL A 370 0.10 -0.66 25.90
C VAL A 370 0.70 0.01 24.66
N MET A 371 2.04 0.15 24.59
CA MET A 371 2.71 0.60 23.37
C MET A 371 2.34 -0.31 22.18
N GLY A 372 2.39 -1.63 22.35
CA GLY A 372 1.96 -2.59 21.33
C GLY A 372 0.51 -2.38 20.86
N LEU A 373 -0.44 -2.20 21.79
CA LEU A 373 -1.84 -1.92 21.45
C LEU A 373 -2.02 -0.61 20.69
N ASN A 374 -1.26 0.44 21.04
CA ASN A 374 -1.25 1.69 20.29
C ASN A 374 -0.82 1.45 18.84
N LEU A 375 0.18 0.60 18.60
CA LEU A 375 0.64 0.31 17.25
C LEU A 375 -0.38 -0.49 16.43
N ILE A 376 -1.05 -1.49 17.04
CA ILE A 376 -2.15 -2.24 16.41
C ILE A 376 -3.26 -1.26 15.96
N TYR A 377 -3.59 -0.30 16.83
CA TYR A 377 -4.50 0.78 16.51
C TYR A 377 -3.95 1.69 15.40
N ILE A 378 -2.72 2.18 15.49
CA ILE A 378 -2.14 3.08 14.47
C ILE A 378 -2.12 2.45 13.07
N GLU A 379 -1.88 1.13 12.95
CA GLU A 379 -1.89 0.43 11.65
C GLU A 379 -3.31 0.21 11.10
N GLY A 380 -4.34 0.30 11.93
CA GLY A 380 -5.75 0.21 11.53
C GLY A 380 -6.43 -1.12 11.86
N TYR A 381 -5.75 -2.04 12.54
CA TYR A 381 -6.34 -3.34 12.91
C TYR A 381 -7.40 -3.24 14.01
N PHE A 382 -7.43 -2.12 14.75
CA PHE A 382 -8.47 -1.83 15.71
C PHE A 382 -9.32 -0.64 15.30
N ILE A 383 -10.62 -0.72 15.55
CA ILE A 383 -11.46 0.46 15.71
C ILE A 383 -11.16 1.13 17.06
N LYS A 384 -11.52 2.40 17.22
CA LYS A 384 -11.27 3.18 18.45
C LYS A 384 -11.75 2.47 19.72
N ASP A 385 -12.95 1.91 19.70
CA ASP A 385 -13.53 1.26 20.88
C ASP A 385 -12.74 0.01 21.31
N ASN A 386 -12.32 -0.82 20.35
CA ASN A 386 -11.48 -2.00 20.64
C ASN A 386 -10.14 -1.58 21.26
N TRP A 387 -9.52 -0.54 20.72
CA TRP A 387 -8.26 -0.02 21.26
C TRP A 387 -8.42 0.49 22.69
N GLN A 388 -9.44 1.32 22.95
CA GLN A 388 -9.71 1.84 24.29
C GLN A 388 -10.01 0.73 25.30
N TYR A 389 -10.80 -0.27 24.90
CA TYR A 389 -11.09 -1.45 25.69
C TYR A 389 -9.80 -2.20 26.08
N PHE A 390 -8.99 -2.60 25.11
CA PHE A 390 -7.78 -3.38 25.40
C PHE A 390 -6.74 -2.60 26.18
N VAL A 391 -6.61 -1.29 25.96
CA VAL A 391 -5.72 -0.44 26.78
C VAL A 391 -6.19 -0.44 28.24
N GLY A 392 -7.50 -0.32 28.48
CA GLY A 392 -8.08 -0.39 29.81
C GLY A 392 -7.84 -1.74 30.49
N GLU A 393 -8.07 -2.85 29.78
CA GLU A 393 -7.84 -4.20 30.29
C GLU A 393 -6.36 -4.45 30.62
N MET A 394 -5.42 -3.96 29.79
CA MET A 394 -3.98 -4.08 30.07
C MET A 394 -3.57 -3.36 31.35
N GLN A 395 -4.10 -2.16 31.56
CA GLN A 395 -3.81 -1.36 32.74
C GLN A 395 -4.44 -1.97 33.99
N ALA A 396 -5.64 -2.54 33.87
CA ALA A 396 -6.39 -3.16 34.96
C ALA A 396 -5.92 -4.57 35.33
N ALA A 397 -5.18 -5.25 34.44
CA ALA A 397 -4.63 -6.59 34.70
C ALA A 397 -3.84 -6.63 36.01
N ALA A 398 -3.90 -7.73 36.76
CA ALA A 398 -3.21 -7.83 38.06
C ALA A 398 -1.68 -7.75 37.91
N ASP A 399 -1.13 -8.49 36.96
CA ASP A 399 0.31 -8.60 36.70
C ASP A 399 0.62 -8.64 35.19
N LEU A 400 1.90 -8.76 34.84
CA LEU A 400 2.35 -8.81 33.45
C LEU A 400 1.89 -10.08 32.74
N ALA A 401 1.75 -11.21 33.43
CA ALA A 401 1.32 -12.47 32.81
C ALA A 401 -0.16 -12.39 32.39
N ALA A 402 -1.01 -11.85 33.25
CA ALA A 402 -2.41 -11.57 32.94
C ALA A 402 -2.54 -10.59 31.77
N ALA A 403 -1.72 -9.53 31.74
CA ALA A 403 -1.69 -8.58 30.64
C ALA A 403 -1.23 -9.23 29.32
N LYS A 404 -0.17 -10.06 29.33
CA LYS A 404 0.27 -10.80 28.14
C LYS A 404 -0.84 -11.69 27.56
N SER A 405 -1.66 -12.33 28.39
CA SER A 405 -2.80 -13.13 27.92
C SER A 405 -3.82 -12.30 27.13
N GLN A 406 -4.10 -11.07 27.59
CA GLN A 406 -5.01 -10.14 26.88
C GLN A 406 -4.42 -9.71 25.53
N MET A 407 -3.09 -9.74 25.38
CA MET A 407 -2.42 -9.30 24.15
C MET A 407 -2.63 -10.32 23.03
N SER A 408 -2.67 -11.61 23.36
CA SER A 408 -3.01 -12.66 22.40
C SER A 408 -4.43 -12.48 21.84
N ASP A 409 -5.40 -12.13 22.69
CA ASP A 409 -6.78 -11.85 22.26
C ASP A 409 -6.84 -10.60 21.37
N ALA A 410 -6.08 -9.55 21.73
CA ALA A 410 -5.93 -8.35 20.94
C ALA A 410 -5.38 -8.64 19.53
N ILE A 411 -4.33 -9.47 19.44
CA ILE A 411 -3.74 -9.89 18.15
C ILE A 411 -4.74 -10.67 17.31
N PHE A 412 -5.49 -11.60 17.93
CA PHE A 412 -6.52 -12.38 17.24
C PHE A 412 -7.61 -11.49 16.63
N ILE A 413 -8.13 -10.54 17.41
CA ILE A 413 -9.14 -9.59 16.91
C ILE A 413 -8.57 -8.71 15.79
N GLY A 414 -7.32 -8.28 15.90
CA GLY A 414 -6.66 -7.53 14.82
C GLY A 414 -6.62 -8.32 13.51
N ALA A 415 -6.28 -9.61 13.55
CA ALA A 415 -6.30 -10.46 12.36
C ALA A 415 -7.72 -10.64 11.77
N GLU A 416 -8.74 -10.69 12.62
CA GLU A 416 -10.15 -10.76 12.20
C GLU A 416 -10.60 -9.47 11.51
N THR A 417 -10.17 -8.29 11.98
CA THR A 417 -10.45 -7.01 11.30
C THR A 417 -9.94 -7.01 9.86
N LEU A 418 -8.74 -7.56 9.61
CA LEU A 418 -8.20 -7.68 8.26
C LEU A 418 -9.06 -8.59 7.38
N ARG A 419 -9.50 -9.72 7.94
CA ARG A 419 -10.40 -10.64 7.25
C ARG A 419 -11.69 -9.94 6.85
N GLN A 420 -12.34 -9.25 7.78
CA GLN A 420 -13.58 -8.51 7.53
C GLN A 420 -13.40 -7.41 6.49
N ALA A 421 -12.29 -6.66 6.56
CA ALA A 421 -12.01 -5.58 5.62
C ALA A 421 -11.87 -6.08 4.17
N PHE A 422 -11.41 -7.32 3.94
CA PHE A 422 -11.12 -7.86 2.61
C PHE A 422 -12.05 -8.99 2.16
N GLU A 423 -12.90 -9.55 3.03
CA GLU A 423 -13.62 -10.81 2.82
C GLU A 423 -14.26 -10.91 1.43
N SER A 424 -15.14 -9.97 1.08
CA SER A 424 -15.88 -10.01 -0.19
C SER A 424 -14.98 -9.99 -1.43
N ASP A 425 -13.91 -9.21 -1.40
CA ASP A 425 -12.95 -9.10 -2.50
C ASP A 425 -12.00 -10.29 -2.54
N LEU A 426 -11.58 -10.78 -1.38
CA LEU A 426 -10.69 -11.93 -1.23
C LEU A 426 -11.36 -13.22 -1.74
N GLU A 427 -12.67 -13.41 -1.50
CA GLU A 427 -13.39 -14.56 -2.06
C GLU A 427 -13.41 -14.55 -3.59
N GLN A 428 -13.50 -13.38 -4.23
CA GLN A 428 -13.37 -13.29 -5.69
C GLN A 428 -11.98 -13.74 -6.14
N TRP A 429 -10.91 -13.30 -5.48
CA TRP A 429 -9.54 -13.73 -5.78
C TRP A 429 -9.31 -15.22 -5.50
N LYS A 430 -9.86 -15.77 -4.42
CA LYS A 430 -9.79 -17.21 -4.10
C LYS A 430 -10.49 -18.08 -5.13
N SER A 431 -11.56 -17.57 -5.76
CA SER A 431 -12.20 -18.30 -6.86
C SER A 431 -11.28 -18.48 -8.08
N ILE A 432 -10.41 -17.50 -8.33
CA ILE A 432 -9.43 -17.53 -9.40
C ILE A 432 -8.25 -18.43 -8.99
N GLU A 433 -7.60 -18.09 -7.88
CA GLU A 433 -6.44 -18.79 -7.31
C GLU A 433 -6.70 -19.11 -5.83
N PRO A 434 -7.03 -20.37 -5.48
CA PRO A 434 -7.39 -20.76 -4.12
C PRO A 434 -6.33 -20.40 -3.06
N LYS A 435 -5.04 -20.41 -3.43
CA LYS A 435 -3.93 -20.05 -2.54
C LYS A 435 -3.88 -18.56 -2.17
N MET A 436 -4.79 -17.74 -2.69
CA MET A 436 -5.01 -16.37 -2.19
C MET A 436 -5.52 -16.36 -0.74
N ASP A 437 -6.00 -17.47 -0.20
CA ASP A 437 -6.32 -17.64 1.23
C ASP A 437 -5.14 -17.28 2.16
N GLN A 438 -3.90 -17.43 1.70
CA GLN A 438 -2.69 -17.04 2.41
C GLN A 438 -2.53 -15.52 2.60
N PHE A 439 -3.34 -14.70 1.91
CA PHE A 439 -3.25 -13.23 1.99
C PHE A 439 -3.33 -12.72 3.44
N ILE A 440 -4.29 -13.22 4.22
CA ILE A 440 -4.49 -12.79 5.61
C ILE A 440 -3.25 -13.11 6.44
N ASP A 441 -2.77 -14.36 6.38
CA ASP A 441 -1.61 -14.81 7.14
C ASP A 441 -0.34 -14.04 6.75
N ASP A 442 -0.09 -13.82 5.46
CA ASP A 442 1.11 -13.12 4.98
C ASP A 442 1.07 -11.62 5.31
N LYS A 443 -0.11 -10.99 5.31
CA LYS A 443 -0.27 -9.60 5.73
C LYS A 443 -0.14 -9.46 7.25
N VAL A 444 -0.68 -10.39 8.04
CA VAL A 444 -0.43 -10.44 9.49
C VAL A 444 1.07 -10.59 9.76
N LYS A 445 1.77 -11.53 9.09
CA LYS A 445 3.23 -11.74 9.22
C LYS A 445 4.08 -10.50 8.92
N SER A 446 3.61 -9.62 8.03
CA SER A 446 4.33 -8.41 7.65
C SER A 446 3.85 -7.14 8.39
N SER A 447 3.01 -7.31 9.41
CA SER A 447 2.42 -6.23 10.21
C SER A 447 2.96 -6.19 11.64
N VAL A 448 2.58 -5.15 12.40
CA VAL A 448 2.94 -5.04 13.81
C VAL A 448 2.37 -6.19 14.66
N LEU A 449 1.27 -6.83 14.23
CA LEU A 449 0.70 -7.99 14.91
C LEU A 449 1.72 -9.12 15.03
N ASN A 450 2.48 -9.39 13.97
CA ASN A 450 3.50 -10.43 13.99
C ASN A 450 4.72 -10.02 14.81
N SER A 451 5.17 -8.77 14.68
CA SER A 451 6.27 -8.27 15.54
C SER A 451 5.92 -8.42 17.02
N LEU A 452 4.69 -8.09 17.41
CA LEU A 452 4.23 -8.24 18.79
C LEU A 452 4.09 -9.71 19.21
N SER A 453 3.54 -10.57 18.34
CA SER A 453 3.47 -12.02 18.60
C SER A 453 4.86 -12.63 18.83
N LEU A 454 5.83 -12.32 17.96
CA LEU A 454 7.19 -12.83 18.08
C LEU A 454 7.88 -12.35 19.36
N VAL A 455 7.66 -11.10 19.77
CA VAL A 455 8.23 -10.59 21.01
C VAL A 455 7.54 -11.20 22.23
N LEU A 456 6.23 -11.50 22.17
CA LEU A 456 5.55 -12.26 23.23
C LEU A 456 6.14 -13.66 23.38
N ASP A 457 6.39 -14.37 22.28
CA ASP A 457 6.95 -15.73 22.31
C ASP A 457 8.39 -15.79 22.85
N ARG A 458 9.16 -14.69 22.72
CA ARG A 458 10.53 -14.57 23.24
C ARG A 458 10.61 -14.29 24.75
N ASN A 459 9.52 -13.86 25.39
CA ASN A 459 9.48 -13.42 26.80
C ASN A 459 8.60 -14.32 27.66
#